data_AF-A0AAD4IZB8-F1
#
_entry.id   AF-A0AAD4IZB8-F1
#
_cell.length_a   1.000
_cell.length_b   1.000
_cell.length_c   1.000
_cell.angle_alpha   90.00
_cell.angle_beta   90.00
_cell.angle_gamma   90.00
#
_symmetry.space_group_name_H-M   'P 1'
#
loop_
_entity.id
_entity.type
_entity.pdbx_description
1 polymer ?
#
loop_
_entity_poly.entity_id
_entity_poly.type
_entity_poly.pdbx_seq_one_letter_code
_entity_poly.pdbx_strand_id
1 'polypeptide(L)'
;MALTIALFSIPPNSTPNPSCPLKKDRVRFLQLLKTKPRRGVRRELTLAATMFSDNVVVSDIIAGGLSGGIALSLLKLWEQTAKRGVFDQKLNRKLVHITLGLAFMLCWPMFSSGRQGAILAAIIPGINIIKMLLLGLGIWKDDATVKSMSRFGDHRELLKGPLYYASTITLAGAIYWRNSPIAIAAVCNMCAGDGVADIFGRRFGSQKLPYNRNKSFAGSIAMVSAGFLASIGYMFYFSWFGYIEESSKLVVGFLAVSVVAALVESLPISTELDDNFTVPLAVVLVATLVF
;
A
#
# COMPACT_ATOMS: atom_id res chain seq x y z
N MET A 1 8.90 29.65 61.32
CA MET A 1 7.45 29.30 61.31
C MET A 1 6.69 30.62 61.40
N ALA A 2 5.70 30.81 60.54
CA ALA A 2 4.82 31.98 60.39
C ALA A 2 5.44 33.27 59.79
N LEU A 3 5.13 33.51 58.52
CA LEU A 3 5.11 34.83 57.90
C LEU A 3 3.66 35.12 57.50
N THR A 4 3.06 36.15 58.06
CA THR A 4 1.79 36.74 57.60
C THR A 4 2.06 38.22 57.42
N ILE A 5 2.08 38.67 56.16
CA ILE A 5 2.17 40.08 55.81
C ILE A 5 0.98 40.38 54.90
N ALA A 6 0.14 41.29 55.35
CA ALA A 6 -0.65 42.15 54.50
C ALA A 6 -0.67 43.53 55.16
N LEU A 7 -0.42 44.59 54.38
CA LEU A 7 -1.19 45.84 54.33
C LEU A 7 -0.42 46.90 53.49
N PHE A 8 -1.11 47.40 52.44
CA PHE A 8 -1.15 48.77 51.89
C PHE A 8 0.12 49.36 51.22
N SER A 9 0.12 50.23 50.19
CA SER A 9 -0.85 50.81 49.22
C SER A 9 -0.07 51.79 48.33
N ILE A 10 -0.21 51.82 46.99
CA ILE A 10 0.13 52.98 46.12
C ILE A 10 -0.72 52.99 44.81
N PRO A 11 -1.39 54.10 44.42
CA PRO A 11 -1.97 54.36 43.09
C PRO A 11 -1.14 55.44 42.31
N PRO A 12 -1.57 56.01 41.16
CA PRO A 12 -1.98 55.43 39.87
C PRO A 12 -1.19 56.01 38.65
N ASN A 13 -1.40 55.40 37.47
CA ASN A 13 -1.41 55.97 36.10
C ASN A 13 -0.10 56.36 35.36
N SER A 14 0.27 55.58 34.32
CA SER A 14 0.75 56.04 33.00
C SER A 14 0.95 54.86 32.02
N THR A 15 0.26 54.87 30.87
CA THR A 15 0.49 54.03 29.67
C THR A 15 1.83 54.40 28.97
N PRO A 16 2.44 53.59 28.05
CA PRO A 16 1.82 52.71 27.05
C PRO A 16 2.47 51.33 26.77
N ASN A 17 1.72 50.54 25.99
CA ASN A 17 2.02 49.27 25.29
C ASN A 17 3.47 49.10 24.75
N PRO A 18 3.98 47.84 24.59
CA PRO A 18 3.57 47.05 23.42
C PRO A 18 3.27 45.56 23.67
N SER A 19 2.18 45.16 23.04
CA SER A 19 1.84 43.84 22.51
C SER A 19 3.03 42.95 22.11
N CYS A 20 3.09 41.76 22.73
CA CYS A 20 3.84 40.60 22.23
C CYS A 20 2.97 39.85 21.18
N PRO A 21 3.38 39.70 19.91
CA PRO A 21 2.54 39.10 18.86
C PRO A 21 2.49 37.56 18.90
N LEU A 22 3.41 36.91 19.61
CA LEU A 22 3.70 35.48 19.38
C LEU A 22 2.65 34.49 19.90
N LYS A 23 1.79 34.88 20.84
CA LYS A 23 0.80 33.95 21.43
C LYS A 23 -0.51 33.91 20.65
N LYS A 24 -0.85 34.97 19.91
CA LYS A 24 -2.11 35.07 19.15
C LYS A 24 -2.04 34.28 17.84
N ASP A 25 -0.86 34.19 17.23
CA ASP A 25 -0.68 33.46 15.97
C ASP A 25 -0.72 31.94 16.13
N ARG A 26 -0.29 31.39 17.28
CA ARG A 26 -0.34 29.94 17.53
C ARG A 26 -1.78 29.42 17.64
N VAL A 27 -2.68 30.21 18.22
CA VAL A 27 -4.11 29.87 18.35
C VAL A 27 -4.83 30.02 17.02
N ARG A 28 -4.46 31.02 16.20
CA ARG A 28 -5.03 31.24 14.87
C ARG A 28 -4.57 30.18 13.85
N PHE A 29 -3.33 29.72 13.94
CA PHE A 29 -2.80 28.63 13.11
C PHE A 29 -3.48 27.28 13.40
N LEU A 30 -3.76 26.99 14.68
CA LEU A 30 -4.52 25.81 15.09
C LEU A 30 -6.01 25.88 14.70
N GLN A 31 -6.60 27.07 14.58
CA GLN A 31 -7.94 27.25 14.01
C GLN A 31 -7.97 27.16 12.49
N LEU A 32 -6.91 27.58 11.78
CA LEU A 32 -6.79 27.45 10.33
C LEU A 32 -6.56 26.01 9.85
N LEU A 33 -6.07 25.12 10.73
CA LEU A 33 -6.01 23.67 10.49
C LEU A 33 -7.34 22.95 10.75
N LYS A 34 -8.36 23.65 11.27
CA LYS A 34 -9.70 23.09 11.48
C LYS A 34 -10.57 23.33 10.24
N THR A 35 -10.55 22.30 9.38
CA THR A 35 -11.67 21.87 8.52
C THR A 35 -12.23 22.89 7.52
N LYS A 36 -11.70 22.84 6.29
CA LYS A 36 -12.51 23.09 5.08
C LYS A 36 -13.71 22.12 5.11
N PRO A 37 -14.93 22.53 4.70
CA PRO A 37 -16.09 21.66 4.78
C PRO A 37 -15.94 20.53 3.75
N ARG A 38 -15.51 19.35 4.21
CA ARG A 38 -15.50 18.05 3.49
C ARG A 38 -16.87 17.67 2.87
N ARG A 39 -17.95 18.43 3.15
CA ARG A 39 -19.30 18.25 2.60
C ARG A 39 -19.41 18.53 1.09
N GLY A 40 -18.66 19.48 0.54
CA GLY A 40 -18.75 19.84 -0.90
C GLY A 40 -18.23 18.74 -1.82
N VAL A 41 -17.03 18.23 -1.53
CA VAL A 41 -16.41 17.11 -2.25
C VAL A 41 -17.22 15.83 -2.07
N ARG A 42 -17.75 15.56 -0.85
CA ARG A 42 -18.63 14.41 -0.60
C ARG A 42 -19.86 14.44 -1.50
N ARG A 43 -20.46 15.62 -1.75
CA ARG A 43 -21.64 15.77 -2.61
C ARG A 43 -21.29 15.56 -4.08
N GLU A 44 -20.17 16.09 -4.56
CA GLU A 44 -19.64 15.90 -5.92
C GLU A 44 -19.25 14.44 -6.20
N LEU A 45 -18.61 13.75 -5.26
CA LEU A 45 -18.26 12.33 -5.39
C LEU A 45 -19.50 11.42 -5.31
N THR A 46 -20.46 11.76 -4.45
CA THR A 46 -21.74 11.03 -4.42
C THR A 46 -22.46 11.25 -5.74
N LEU A 47 -22.40 12.46 -6.31
CA LEU A 47 -22.93 12.78 -7.65
C LEU A 47 -22.24 11.98 -8.75
N ALA A 48 -20.90 11.93 -8.76
CA ALA A 48 -20.12 11.14 -9.72
C ALA A 48 -20.36 9.63 -9.58
N ALA A 49 -20.54 9.13 -8.36
CA ALA A 49 -20.90 7.74 -8.08
C ALA A 49 -22.35 7.43 -8.48
N THR A 50 -23.28 8.38 -8.35
CA THR A 50 -24.66 8.26 -8.84
C THR A 50 -24.79 8.48 -10.35
N MET A 51 -23.80 9.08 -11.02
CA MET A 51 -23.82 9.32 -12.47
C MET A 51 -23.56 8.04 -13.30
N PHE A 52 -23.06 6.96 -12.70
CA PHE A 52 -22.89 5.66 -13.35
C PHE A 52 -23.97 4.66 -12.93
N SER A 53 -25.17 4.88 -13.48
CA SER A 53 -26.32 3.98 -13.59
C SER A 53 -27.10 3.63 -12.31
N ASP A 54 -28.43 3.63 -12.44
CA ASP A 54 -29.39 3.08 -11.48
C ASP A 54 -29.20 1.56 -11.20
N ASN A 55 -28.18 0.93 -11.81
CA ASN A 55 -27.86 -0.49 -11.70
C ASN A 55 -26.40 -0.71 -11.28
N VAL A 56 -26.20 -0.99 -9.99
CA VAL A 56 -24.87 -1.20 -9.36
C VAL A 56 -24.01 -2.20 -10.14
N VAL A 57 -24.61 -3.25 -10.70
CA VAL A 57 -23.91 -4.29 -11.48
C VAL A 57 -23.30 -3.73 -12.77
N VAL A 58 -24.02 -2.86 -13.48
CA VAL A 58 -23.53 -2.26 -14.74
C VAL A 58 -22.34 -1.34 -14.43
N SER A 59 -22.44 -0.55 -13.36
CA SER A 59 -21.35 0.28 -12.87
C SER A 59 -20.10 -0.55 -12.55
N ASP A 60 -20.27 -1.67 -11.83
CA ASP A 60 -19.16 -2.58 -11.50
C ASP A 60 -18.55 -3.27 -12.72
N ILE A 61 -19.34 -3.58 -13.75
CA ILE A 61 -18.84 -4.13 -15.02
C ILE A 61 -17.99 -3.08 -15.75
N ILE A 62 -18.45 -1.83 -15.82
CA ILE A 62 -17.69 -0.72 -16.43
C ILE A 62 -16.39 -0.50 -15.66
N ALA A 63 -16.46 -0.46 -14.33
CA ALA A 63 -15.29 -0.35 -13.46
C ALA A 63 -14.33 -1.52 -13.66
N GLY A 64 -14.85 -2.73 -13.80
CA GLY A 64 -14.10 -3.94 -14.13
C GLY A 64 -13.36 -3.83 -15.46
N GLY A 65 -14.06 -3.37 -16.51
CA GLY A 65 -13.48 -3.16 -17.84
C GLY A 65 -12.36 -2.11 -17.83
N LEU A 66 -12.57 -0.97 -17.15
CA LEU A 66 -11.56 0.09 -17.06
C LEU A 66 -10.35 -0.35 -16.22
N SER A 67 -10.59 -0.98 -15.05
CA SER A 67 -9.53 -1.50 -14.18
C SER A 67 -8.72 -2.61 -14.86
N GLY A 68 -9.41 -3.52 -15.57
CA GLY A 68 -8.79 -4.55 -16.38
C GLY A 68 -7.97 -3.96 -17.53
N GLY A 69 -8.49 -2.93 -18.21
CA GLY A 69 -7.78 -2.18 -19.24
C GLY A 69 -6.49 -1.53 -18.73
N ILE A 70 -6.52 -0.92 -17.53
CA ILE A 70 -5.33 -0.36 -16.88
C ILE A 70 -4.32 -1.46 -16.56
N ALA A 71 -4.77 -2.57 -15.94
CA ALA A 71 -3.91 -3.70 -15.61
C ALA A 71 -3.23 -4.31 -16.85
N LEU A 72 -4.00 -4.54 -17.92
CA LEU A 72 -3.47 -5.04 -19.19
C LEU A 72 -2.51 -4.07 -19.86
N SER A 73 -2.77 -2.76 -19.77
CA SER A 73 -1.88 -1.75 -20.34
C SER A 73 -0.54 -1.71 -19.60
N LEU A 74 -0.57 -1.78 -18.26
CA LEU A 74 0.64 -1.88 -17.44
C LEU A 74 1.41 -3.18 -17.70
N LEU A 75 0.70 -4.32 -17.81
CA LEU A 75 1.31 -5.60 -18.19
C LEU A 75 2.03 -5.50 -19.54
N LYS A 76 1.34 -5.00 -20.57
CA LYS A 76 1.92 -4.81 -21.90
C LYS A 76 3.13 -3.87 -21.88
N LEU A 77 3.08 -2.79 -21.11
CA LEU A 77 4.20 -1.86 -20.95
C LEU A 77 5.45 -2.58 -20.42
N TRP A 78 5.30 -3.39 -19.38
CA TRP A 78 6.42 -4.13 -18.80
C TRP A 78 6.86 -5.33 -19.64
N GLU A 79 5.96 -5.99 -20.37
CA GLU A 79 6.30 -6.99 -21.37
C GLU A 79 7.14 -6.40 -22.50
N GLN A 80 6.77 -5.22 -23.01
CA GLN A 80 7.55 -4.53 -24.04
C GLN A 80 8.93 -4.12 -23.53
N THR A 81 9.00 -3.60 -22.31
CA THR A 81 10.26 -3.25 -21.64
C THR A 81 11.17 -4.47 -21.48
N ALA A 82 10.62 -5.62 -21.08
CA ALA A 82 11.34 -6.89 -20.97
C ALA A 82 11.80 -7.44 -22.33
N LYS A 83 10.96 -7.34 -23.37
CA LYS A 83 11.31 -7.74 -24.74
C LYS A 83 12.51 -6.96 -25.25
N ARG A 84 12.47 -5.64 -25.08
CA ARG A 84 13.54 -4.70 -25.50
C ARG A 84 14.80 -4.79 -24.64
N GLY A 85 14.78 -5.53 -23.53
CA GLY A 85 15.94 -5.69 -22.66
C GLY A 85 16.38 -4.40 -21.98
N VAL A 86 15.46 -3.46 -21.75
CA VAL A 86 15.76 -2.17 -21.12
C VAL A 86 16.20 -2.35 -19.67
N PHE A 87 15.62 -3.33 -18.98
CA PHE A 87 15.96 -3.70 -17.61
C PHE A 87 16.28 -5.19 -17.50
N ASP A 88 17.09 -5.54 -16.51
CA ASP A 88 17.32 -6.93 -16.11
C ASP A 88 16.00 -7.60 -15.73
N GLN A 89 15.84 -8.89 -16.08
CA GLN A 89 14.62 -9.66 -15.78
C GLN A 89 14.22 -9.59 -14.31
N LYS A 90 15.20 -9.66 -13.39
CA LYS A 90 14.98 -9.57 -11.95
C LYS A 90 14.39 -8.23 -11.52
N LEU A 91 14.87 -7.13 -12.11
CA LEU A 91 14.35 -5.79 -11.84
C LEU A 91 12.96 -5.62 -12.47
N ASN A 92 12.80 -6.01 -13.74
CA ASN A 92 11.53 -5.90 -14.45
C ASN A 92 10.41 -6.63 -13.71
N ARG A 93 10.66 -7.85 -13.22
CA ARG A 93 9.68 -8.60 -12.43
C ARG A 93 9.26 -7.84 -11.16
N LYS A 94 10.20 -7.24 -10.42
CA LYS A 94 9.85 -6.47 -9.22
C LYS A 94 9.10 -5.18 -9.57
N LEU A 95 9.40 -4.54 -10.71
CA LEU A 95 8.64 -3.38 -11.20
C LEU A 95 7.21 -3.76 -11.58
N VAL A 96 7.00 -4.88 -12.29
CA VAL A 96 5.67 -5.44 -12.57
C VAL A 96 4.90 -5.64 -11.27
N HIS A 97 5.55 -6.25 -10.29
CA HIS A 97 4.97 -6.55 -8.98
C HIS A 97 4.54 -5.29 -8.20
N ILE A 98 5.43 -4.31 -8.07
CA ILE A 98 5.13 -3.04 -7.39
C ILE A 98 3.99 -2.32 -8.12
N THR A 99 4.11 -2.14 -9.43
CA THR A 99 3.17 -1.30 -10.18
C THR A 99 1.79 -1.91 -10.32
N LEU A 100 1.67 -3.21 -10.61
CA LEU A 100 0.36 -3.84 -10.76
C LEU A 100 -0.42 -3.91 -9.46
N GLY A 101 0.22 -4.28 -8.35
CA GLY A 101 -0.46 -4.37 -7.07
C GLY A 101 -0.97 -3.02 -6.57
N LEU A 102 -0.12 -1.99 -6.67
CA LEU A 102 -0.48 -0.63 -6.27
C LEU A 102 -1.52 0.00 -7.23
N ALA A 103 -1.35 -0.15 -8.54
CA ALA A 103 -2.33 0.34 -9.51
C ALA A 103 -3.70 -0.33 -9.34
N PHE A 104 -3.73 -1.63 -9.02
CA PHE A 104 -4.98 -2.33 -8.74
C PHE A 104 -5.70 -1.74 -7.52
N MET A 105 -4.99 -1.44 -6.43
CA MET A 105 -5.59 -0.77 -5.26
C MET A 105 -6.13 0.62 -5.58
N LEU A 106 -5.50 1.37 -6.49
CA LEU A 106 -6.01 2.68 -6.95
C LEU A 106 -7.34 2.55 -7.71
N CYS A 107 -7.64 1.37 -8.25
CA CYS A 107 -8.91 1.14 -8.96
C CYS A 107 -10.04 0.71 -8.00
N TRP A 108 -9.76 0.35 -6.75
CA TRP A 108 -10.78 -0.11 -5.78
C TRP A 108 -11.93 0.87 -5.51
N PRO A 109 -11.73 2.21 -5.51
CA PRO A 109 -12.83 3.15 -5.33
C PRO A 109 -13.86 3.12 -6.47
N MET A 110 -13.49 2.63 -7.67
CA MET A 110 -14.38 2.57 -8.82
C MET A 110 -15.45 1.49 -8.71
N PHE A 111 -15.23 0.49 -7.86
CA PHE A 111 -16.19 -0.58 -7.60
C PHE A 111 -17.16 -0.21 -6.48
N SER A 112 -18.31 -0.88 -6.47
CA SER A 112 -19.33 -0.77 -5.45
C SER A 112 -18.80 -1.18 -4.07
N SER A 113 -19.41 -0.65 -3.01
CA SER A 113 -19.02 -0.94 -1.62
C SER A 113 -19.37 -2.35 -1.17
N GLY A 114 -20.29 -3.03 -1.86
CA GLY A 114 -20.79 -4.34 -1.49
C GLY A 114 -19.79 -5.48 -1.72
N ARG A 115 -20.15 -6.66 -1.20
CA ARG A 115 -19.41 -7.92 -1.44
C ARG A 115 -19.30 -8.25 -2.94
N GLN A 116 -20.30 -7.85 -3.73
CA GLN A 116 -20.31 -8.03 -5.18
C GLN A 116 -19.18 -7.25 -5.86
N GLY A 117 -19.01 -5.95 -5.55
CA GLY A 117 -17.89 -5.15 -6.05
C GLY A 117 -16.53 -5.73 -5.66
N ALA A 118 -16.42 -6.27 -4.44
CA ALA A 118 -15.21 -6.96 -3.98
C ALA A 118 -14.86 -8.18 -4.83
N ILE A 119 -15.86 -9.03 -5.11
CA ILE A 119 -15.69 -10.23 -5.94
C ILE A 119 -15.38 -9.83 -7.39
N LEU A 120 -16.10 -8.87 -7.96
CA LEU A 120 -15.90 -8.40 -9.34
C LEU A 120 -14.50 -7.81 -9.54
N ALA A 121 -14.01 -7.02 -8.59
CA ALA A 121 -12.63 -6.54 -8.63
C ALA A 121 -11.61 -7.67 -8.47
N ALA A 122 -11.85 -8.63 -7.57
CA ALA A 122 -10.97 -9.77 -7.34
C ALA A 122 -10.89 -10.74 -8.54
N ILE A 123 -11.89 -10.75 -9.44
CA ILE A 123 -11.82 -11.50 -10.70
C ILE A 123 -10.65 -11.00 -11.57
N ILE A 124 -10.30 -9.72 -11.53
CA ILE A 124 -9.20 -9.17 -12.36
C ILE A 124 -7.86 -9.84 -12.03
N PRO A 125 -7.34 -9.80 -10.78
CA PRO A 125 -6.14 -10.53 -10.42
C PRO A 125 -6.39 -12.05 -10.41
N GLY A 126 -7.62 -12.53 -10.21
CA GLY A 126 -7.99 -13.94 -10.32
C GLY A 126 -7.79 -14.52 -11.73
N ILE A 127 -8.11 -13.78 -12.78
CA ILE A 127 -7.80 -14.16 -14.17
C ILE A 127 -6.27 -14.22 -14.36
N ASN A 128 -5.52 -13.32 -13.72
CA ASN A 128 -4.06 -13.36 -13.76
C ASN A 128 -3.51 -14.62 -13.06
N ILE A 129 -4.11 -15.07 -11.96
CA ILE A 129 -3.76 -16.37 -11.32
C ILE A 129 -3.94 -17.51 -12.32
N ILE A 130 -5.07 -17.57 -13.02
CA ILE A 130 -5.31 -18.60 -14.05
C ILE A 130 -4.26 -18.51 -15.16
N LYS A 131 -3.95 -17.30 -15.64
CA LYS A 131 -2.89 -17.07 -16.63
C LYS A 131 -1.53 -17.59 -16.13
N MET A 132 -1.15 -17.29 -14.89
CA MET A 132 0.11 -17.77 -14.30
C MET A 132 0.14 -19.30 -14.18
N LEU A 133 -0.98 -19.94 -13.83
CA LEU A 133 -1.09 -21.39 -13.78
C LEU A 133 -0.94 -22.03 -15.16
N LEU A 134 -1.64 -21.51 -16.18
CA LEU A 134 -1.59 -22.05 -17.54
C LEU A 134 -0.19 -21.93 -18.15
N LEU A 135 0.47 -20.78 -17.97
CA LEU A 135 1.84 -20.57 -18.43
C LEU A 135 2.83 -21.41 -17.61
N GLY A 136 2.67 -21.43 -16.29
CA GLY A 136 3.56 -22.13 -15.38
C GLY A 136 3.54 -23.64 -15.56
N LEU A 137 2.38 -24.22 -15.86
CA LEU A 137 2.20 -25.63 -16.21
C LEU A 137 2.60 -25.96 -17.65
N GLY A 138 2.95 -24.96 -18.47
CA GLY A 138 3.35 -25.15 -19.86
C GLY A 138 2.19 -25.48 -20.83
N ILE A 139 0.94 -25.33 -20.38
CA ILE A 139 -0.27 -25.55 -21.19
C ILE A 139 -0.39 -24.44 -22.25
N TRP A 140 -0.05 -23.21 -21.87
CA TRP A 140 -0.02 -22.05 -22.75
C TRP A 140 1.43 -21.55 -22.90
N LYS A 141 1.80 -21.09 -24.11
CA LYS A 141 3.12 -20.49 -24.37
C LYS A 141 2.99 -19.00 -24.64
N ASP A 142 3.58 -18.20 -23.76
CA ASP A 142 3.70 -16.75 -23.91
C ASP A 142 5.04 -16.29 -23.35
N ASP A 143 6.05 -16.34 -24.20
CA ASP A 143 7.44 -16.01 -23.85
C ASP A 143 7.59 -14.55 -23.39
N ALA A 144 6.69 -13.66 -23.82
CA ALA A 144 6.68 -12.26 -23.40
C ALA A 144 6.37 -12.12 -21.91
N THR A 145 5.29 -12.78 -21.48
CA THR A 145 4.85 -12.79 -20.08
C THR A 145 5.85 -13.53 -19.21
N VAL A 146 6.37 -14.68 -19.68
CA VAL A 146 7.39 -15.43 -18.93
C VAL A 146 8.64 -14.58 -18.74
N LYS A 147 9.13 -13.91 -19.79
CA LYS A 147 10.33 -13.06 -19.70
C LYS A 147 10.15 -11.86 -18.77
N SER A 148 8.95 -11.29 -18.68
CA SER A 148 8.71 -10.12 -17.83
C SER A 148 8.55 -10.48 -16.34
N MET A 149 8.17 -11.72 -16.02
CA MET A 149 7.80 -12.15 -14.67
C MET A 149 8.69 -13.26 -14.05
N SER A 150 9.69 -13.79 -14.76
CA SER A 150 10.63 -14.82 -14.25
C SER A 150 12.02 -14.25 -13.93
N ARG A 151 12.82 -14.94 -13.10
CA ARG A 151 14.26 -14.61 -12.85
C ARG A 151 15.14 -15.08 -14.00
N PHE A 152 14.87 -16.27 -14.53
CA PHE A 152 15.76 -16.96 -15.48
C PHE A 152 15.08 -17.33 -16.80
N GLY A 153 13.85 -16.86 -17.05
CA GLY A 153 13.08 -17.26 -18.24
C GLY A 153 12.38 -18.61 -18.11
N ASP A 154 12.42 -19.26 -16.95
CA ASP A 154 11.70 -20.51 -16.72
C ASP A 154 10.22 -20.22 -16.41
N HIS A 155 9.33 -20.83 -17.18
CA HIS A 155 7.89 -20.72 -16.99
C HIS A 155 7.45 -21.23 -15.61
N ARG A 156 8.13 -22.22 -15.03
CA ARG A 156 7.79 -22.78 -13.72
C ARG A 156 7.95 -21.77 -12.58
N GLU A 157 8.79 -20.74 -12.75
CA GLU A 157 8.92 -19.67 -11.77
C GLU A 157 7.63 -18.86 -11.59
N LEU A 158 6.76 -18.84 -12.60
CA LEU A 158 5.46 -18.16 -12.52
C LEU A 158 4.56 -18.78 -11.43
N LEU A 159 4.74 -20.07 -11.13
CA LEU A 159 3.99 -20.79 -10.09
C LEU A 159 4.44 -20.45 -8.66
N LYS A 160 5.54 -19.70 -8.51
CA LYS A 160 6.08 -19.28 -7.21
C LYS A 160 5.72 -17.83 -6.95
N GLY A 161 6.70 -16.93 -6.94
CA GLY A 161 6.53 -15.50 -6.66
C GLY A 161 5.30 -14.87 -7.34
N PRO A 162 5.22 -14.82 -8.69
CA PRO A 162 4.09 -14.22 -9.41
C PRO A 162 2.71 -14.76 -8.98
N LEU A 163 2.58 -16.06 -8.80
CA LEU A 163 1.35 -16.69 -8.33
C LEU A 163 1.00 -16.29 -6.89
N TYR A 164 1.97 -16.30 -5.97
CA TYR A 164 1.75 -15.90 -4.57
C TYR A 164 1.37 -14.42 -4.44
N TYR A 165 1.99 -13.56 -5.26
CA TYR A 165 1.63 -12.13 -5.33
C TYR A 165 0.20 -11.93 -5.83
N ALA A 166 -0.15 -12.52 -6.97
CA ALA A 166 -1.49 -12.43 -7.52
C ALA A 166 -2.53 -13.00 -6.54
N SER A 167 -2.20 -14.09 -5.85
CA SER A 167 -3.05 -14.71 -4.83
C SER A 167 -3.27 -13.79 -3.63
N THR A 168 -2.20 -13.17 -3.10
CA THR A 168 -2.33 -12.27 -1.95
C THR A 168 -3.18 -11.05 -2.30
N ILE A 169 -2.96 -10.42 -3.45
CA ILE A 169 -3.76 -9.28 -3.90
C ILE A 169 -5.23 -9.68 -4.07
N THR A 170 -5.47 -10.84 -4.68
CA THR A 170 -6.82 -11.39 -4.89
C THR A 170 -7.52 -11.66 -3.56
N LEU A 171 -6.85 -12.33 -2.61
CA LEU A 171 -7.41 -12.66 -1.30
C LEU A 171 -7.60 -11.40 -0.42
N ALA A 172 -6.66 -10.46 -0.45
CA ALA A 172 -6.80 -9.20 0.26
C ALA A 172 -8.00 -8.39 -0.25
N GLY A 173 -8.17 -8.30 -1.56
CA GLY A 173 -9.35 -7.68 -2.17
C GLY A 173 -10.62 -8.46 -1.87
N ALA A 174 -10.62 -9.77 -2.08
CA ALA A 174 -11.81 -10.59 -1.91
C ALA A 174 -12.26 -10.69 -0.46
N ILE A 175 -11.39 -10.78 0.55
CA ILE A 175 -11.77 -11.03 1.95
C ILE A 175 -11.91 -9.73 2.72
N TYR A 176 -10.85 -8.91 2.76
CA TYR A 176 -10.75 -7.73 3.61
C TYR A 176 -11.28 -6.46 2.92
N TRP A 177 -11.11 -6.38 1.60
CA TRP A 177 -11.58 -5.29 0.75
C TRP A 177 -11.05 -3.89 1.15
N ARG A 178 -11.54 -2.85 0.49
CA ARG A 178 -11.03 -1.48 0.61
C ARG A 178 -11.31 -0.77 1.95
N ASN A 179 -12.20 -1.33 2.77
CA ASN A 179 -12.57 -0.76 4.06
C ASN A 179 -11.69 -1.30 5.21
N SER A 180 -10.79 -2.24 4.93
CA SER A 180 -9.98 -2.89 5.95
C SER A 180 -8.51 -2.44 5.89
N PRO A 181 -7.92 -2.00 7.01
CA PRO A 181 -6.50 -1.70 7.09
C PRO A 181 -5.63 -2.94 6.88
N ILE A 182 -6.16 -4.15 7.13
CA ILE A 182 -5.45 -5.42 6.89
C ILE A 182 -5.14 -5.59 5.41
N ALA A 183 -6.10 -5.29 4.53
CA ALA A 183 -5.92 -5.37 3.08
C ALA A 183 -4.82 -4.43 2.60
N ILE A 184 -4.81 -3.19 3.13
CA ILE A 184 -3.81 -2.18 2.81
C ILE A 184 -2.43 -2.64 3.25
N ALA A 185 -2.30 -3.08 4.50
CA ALA A 185 -1.03 -3.50 5.05
C ALA A 185 -0.47 -4.72 4.28
N ALA A 186 -1.32 -5.69 3.95
CA ALA A 186 -0.95 -6.87 3.18
C ALA A 186 -0.42 -6.52 1.78
N VAL A 187 -1.19 -5.77 1.00
CA VAL A 187 -0.80 -5.43 -0.37
C VAL A 187 0.38 -4.46 -0.38
N CYS A 188 0.41 -3.45 0.50
CA CYS A 188 1.51 -2.48 0.51
C CYS A 188 2.85 -3.11 0.94
N ASN A 189 2.87 -3.94 1.99
CA ASN A 189 4.11 -4.57 2.42
C ASN A 189 4.59 -5.65 1.44
N MET A 190 3.67 -6.37 0.80
CA MET A 190 4.05 -7.34 -0.23
C MET A 190 4.49 -6.63 -1.52
N CYS A 191 3.74 -5.66 -2.04
CA CYS A 191 4.03 -4.98 -3.30
C CYS A 191 5.14 -3.94 -3.17
N ALA A 192 4.95 -2.94 -2.32
CA ALA A 192 5.92 -1.86 -2.15
C ALA A 192 7.10 -2.31 -1.27
N GLY A 193 6.83 -2.92 -0.12
CA GLY A 193 7.87 -3.36 0.83
C GLY A 193 8.87 -4.33 0.18
N ASP A 194 8.45 -5.56 -0.09
CA ASP A 194 9.31 -6.59 -0.68
C ASP A 194 9.85 -6.20 -2.08
N GLY A 195 9.04 -5.51 -2.88
CA GLY A 195 9.47 -5.00 -4.19
C GLY A 195 10.67 -4.06 -4.09
N VAL A 196 10.57 -3.03 -3.25
CA VAL A 196 11.62 -2.01 -3.08
C VAL A 196 12.80 -2.57 -2.29
N ALA A 197 12.56 -3.45 -1.32
CA ALA A 197 13.60 -4.13 -0.53
C ALA A 197 14.58 -4.90 -1.42
N ASP A 198 14.09 -5.64 -2.41
CA ASP A 198 14.92 -6.40 -3.34
C ASP A 198 15.69 -5.48 -4.31
N ILE A 199 15.09 -4.36 -4.75
CA ILE A 199 15.77 -3.38 -5.62
C ILE A 199 16.92 -2.69 -4.86
N PHE A 200 16.64 -2.15 -3.67
CA PHE A 200 17.63 -1.44 -2.86
C PHE A 200 18.65 -2.40 -2.24
N GLY A 201 18.22 -3.58 -1.80
CA GLY A 201 19.09 -4.61 -1.25
C GLY A 201 20.12 -5.13 -2.26
N ARG A 202 19.76 -5.20 -3.56
CA ARG A 202 20.73 -5.51 -4.61
C ARG A 202 21.67 -4.35 -4.92
N ARG A 203 21.15 -3.12 -4.97
CA ARG A 203 21.92 -1.94 -5.43
C ARG A 203 22.81 -1.33 -4.35
N PHE A 204 22.37 -1.35 -3.09
CA PHE A 204 23.02 -0.67 -1.97
C PHE A 204 23.27 -1.60 -0.76
N GLY A 205 22.89 -2.88 -0.84
CA GLY A 205 23.00 -3.84 0.26
C GLY A 205 24.39 -4.45 0.43
N SER A 206 25.42 -3.61 0.57
CA SER A 206 26.80 -4.04 0.84
C SER A 206 26.94 -4.69 2.22
N GLN A 207 26.25 -4.16 3.23
CA GLN A 207 26.21 -4.74 4.57
C GLN A 207 25.12 -5.82 4.66
N LYS A 208 25.56 -7.08 4.72
CA LYS A 208 24.68 -8.24 4.88
C LYS A 208 24.28 -8.45 6.33
N LEU A 209 23.13 -9.08 6.55
CA LEU A 209 22.69 -9.44 7.90
C LEU A 209 23.58 -10.55 8.47
N PRO A 210 23.90 -10.53 9.77
CA PRO A 210 24.81 -11.51 10.38
C PRO A 210 24.25 -12.93 10.33
N TYR A 211 22.91 -13.08 10.44
CA TYR A 211 22.21 -14.36 10.41
C TYR A 211 21.70 -14.76 9.02
N ASN A 212 21.66 -13.86 8.04
CA ASN A 212 21.23 -14.17 6.68
C ASN A 212 22.05 -13.39 5.65
N ARG A 213 23.02 -14.07 5.02
CA ARG A 213 23.94 -13.44 4.04
C ARG A 213 23.26 -13.07 2.72
N ASN A 214 22.08 -13.64 2.43
CA ASN A 214 21.32 -13.32 1.22
C ASN A 214 20.58 -11.98 1.32
N LYS A 215 20.31 -11.52 2.54
CA LYS A 215 19.58 -10.27 2.83
C LYS A 215 20.53 -9.21 3.39
N SER A 216 20.11 -7.95 3.35
CA SER A 216 20.97 -6.80 3.70
C SER A 216 20.23 -5.80 4.56
N PHE A 217 20.96 -5.06 5.39
CA PHE A 217 20.38 -3.98 6.20
C PHE A 217 19.67 -2.93 5.34
N ALA A 218 20.28 -2.56 4.20
CA ALA A 218 19.68 -1.62 3.26
C ALA A 218 18.34 -2.13 2.71
N GLY A 219 18.26 -3.43 2.38
CA GLY A 219 17.02 -4.08 1.94
C GLY A 219 15.93 -4.05 3.01
N SER A 220 16.26 -4.42 4.25
CA SER A 220 15.28 -4.42 5.36
C SER A 220 14.78 -3.01 5.71
N ILE A 221 15.67 -1.99 5.71
CA ILE A 221 15.25 -0.60 5.90
C ILE A 221 14.34 -0.14 4.75
N ALA A 222 14.67 -0.52 3.52
CA ALA A 222 13.84 -0.24 2.34
C ALA A 222 12.47 -0.94 2.43
N MET A 223 12.40 -2.18 2.93
CA MET A 223 11.14 -2.90 3.17
C MET A 223 10.24 -2.13 4.14
N VAL A 224 10.77 -1.78 5.33
CA VAL A 224 9.99 -1.09 6.36
C VAL A 224 9.51 0.26 5.83
N SER A 225 10.42 1.06 5.27
CA SER A 225 10.11 2.41 4.80
C SER A 225 9.11 2.40 3.63
N ALA A 226 9.33 1.58 2.60
CA ALA A 226 8.43 1.51 1.46
C ALA A 226 7.05 0.95 1.81
N GLY A 227 7.00 -0.14 2.60
CA GLY A 227 5.76 -0.74 3.07
C GLY A 227 4.95 0.22 3.95
N PHE A 228 5.62 0.92 4.87
CA PHE A 228 4.98 1.89 5.77
C PHE A 228 4.47 3.12 5.00
N LEU A 229 5.33 3.76 4.19
CA LEU A 229 4.95 4.95 3.44
C LEU A 229 3.83 4.66 2.44
N ALA A 230 3.86 3.51 1.76
CA ALA A 230 2.77 3.08 0.89
C ALA A 230 1.47 2.88 1.70
N SER A 231 1.53 2.19 2.84
CA SER A 231 0.34 1.97 3.68
C SER A 231 -0.28 3.28 4.17
N ILE A 232 0.54 4.26 4.57
CA ILE A 232 0.09 5.60 4.95
C ILE A 232 -0.52 6.34 3.75
N GLY A 233 0.12 6.26 2.58
CA GLY A 233 -0.43 6.84 1.35
C GLY A 233 -1.81 6.29 1.01
N TYR A 234 -1.99 4.97 1.08
CA TYR A 234 -3.28 4.33 0.82
C TYR A 234 -4.30 4.57 1.94
N MET A 235 -3.88 4.73 3.18
CA MET A 235 -4.77 5.17 4.26
C MET A 235 -5.36 6.55 3.95
N PHE A 236 -4.53 7.53 3.56
CA PHE A 236 -5.03 8.86 3.17
C PHE A 236 -5.90 8.80 1.91
N TYR A 237 -5.48 8.00 0.93
CA TYR A 237 -6.25 7.79 -0.30
C TYR A 237 -7.65 7.24 0.00
N PHE A 238 -7.77 6.16 0.77
CA PHE A 238 -9.06 5.57 1.11
C PHE A 238 -9.86 6.39 2.13
N SER A 239 -9.19 7.16 2.99
CA SER A 239 -9.85 8.16 3.84
C SER A 239 -10.49 9.28 3.02
N TRP A 240 -9.87 9.70 1.91
CA TRP A 240 -10.46 10.69 1.01
C TRP A 240 -11.82 10.25 0.44
N PHE A 241 -11.98 8.95 0.16
CA PHE A 241 -13.25 8.35 -0.26
C PHE A 241 -14.17 7.97 0.91
N GLY A 242 -13.74 8.14 2.16
CA GLY A 242 -14.51 7.82 3.36
C GLY A 242 -14.58 6.32 3.69
N TYR A 243 -13.66 5.50 3.19
CA TYR A 243 -13.63 4.05 3.47
C TYR A 243 -12.90 3.73 4.78
N ILE A 244 -11.92 4.55 5.18
CA ILE A 244 -11.12 4.36 6.39
C ILE A 244 -11.01 5.69 7.13
N GLU A 245 -11.14 5.65 8.46
CA GLU A 245 -10.89 6.81 9.31
C GLU A 245 -9.41 6.89 9.70
N GLU A 246 -8.77 8.02 9.41
CA GLU A 246 -7.40 8.29 9.82
C GLU A 246 -7.29 8.26 11.36
N SER A 247 -6.39 7.43 11.89
CA SER A 247 -6.10 7.40 13.33
C SER A 247 -4.63 7.14 13.60
N SER A 248 -4.12 7.67 14.71
CA SER A 248 -2.76 7.40 15.18
C SER A 248 -2.53 5.91 15.45
N LYS A 249 -3.58 5.18 15.86
CA LYS A 249 -3.52 3.72 16.03
C LYS A 249 -3.23 3.01 14.70
N LEU A 250 -3.87 3.42 13.61
CA LEU A 250 -3.58 2.85 12.28
C LEU A 250 -2.15 3.12 11.84
N VAL A 251 -1.64 4.34 12.06
CA VAL A 251 -0.25 4.70 11.74
C VAL A 251 0.74 3.80 12.49
N VAL A 252 0.58 3.65 13.80
CA VAL A 252 1.43 2.76 14.61
C VAL A 252 1.27 1.31 14.17
N GLY A 253 0.06 0.88 13.85
CA GLY A 253 -0.21 -0.47 13.38
C GLY A 253 0.46 -0.79 12.04
N PHE A 254 0.41 0.13 11.07
CA PHE A 254 1.13 -0.03 9.80
C PHE A 254 2.64 -0.09 10.01
N LEU A 255 3.20 0.72 10.90
CA LEU A 255 4.62 0.64 11.23
C LEU A 255 4.98 -0.72 11.83
N ALA A 256 4.19 -1.20 12.79
CA ALA A 256 4.41 -2.50 13.43
C ALA A 256 4.37 -3.64 12.40
N VAL A 257 3.36 -3.65 11.53
CA VAL A 257 3.23 -4.65 10.46
C VAL A 257 4.40 -4.58 9.48
N SER A 258 4.86 -3.39 9.09
CA SER A 258 6.02 -3.23 8.20
C SER A 258 7.33 -3.70 8.84
N VAL A 259 7.52 -3.47 10.14
CA VAL A 259 8.67 -4.00 10.88
C VAL A 259 8.63 -5.52 10.92
N VAL A 260 7.48 -6.12 11.23
CA VAL A 260 7.35 -7.60 11.22
C VAL A 260 7.59 -8.16 9.82
N ALA A 261 7.05 -7.53 8.77
CA ALA A 261 7.29 -7.94 7.40
C ALA A 261 8.79 -8.00 7.08
N ALA A 262 9.54 -6.96 7.43
CA ALA A 262 10.98 -6.90 7.22
C ALA A 262 11.74 -7.92 8.08
N LEU A 263 11.31 -8.16 9.32
CA LEU A 263 11.89 -9.18 10.18
C LEU A 263 11.71 -10.57 9.57
N VAL A 264 10.49 -10.92 9.14
CA VAL A 264 10.19 -12.21 8.51
C VAL A 264 10.97 -12.39 7.21
N GLU A 265 10.98 -11.37 6.35
CA GLU A 265 11.77 -11.34 5.10
C GLU A 265 13.27 -11.53 5.36
N SER A 266 13.76 -11.02 6.49
CA SER A 266 15.17 -11.14 6.86
C SER A 266 15.59 -12.56 7.28
N LEU A 267 14.64 -13.40 7.73
CA LEU A 267 14.95 -14.71 8.29
C LEU A 267 15.45 -15.70 7.21
N PRO A 268 16.38 -16.62 7.55
CA PRO A 268 16.84 -17.65 6.62
C PRO A 268 15.72 -18.55 6.12
N ILE A 269 14.76 -18.91 6.99
CA ILE A 269 13.62 -19.77 6.66
C ILE A 269 12.74 -19.18 5.56
N SER A 270 12.64 -17.84 5.51
CA SER A 270 11.90 -17.13 4.46
C SER A 270 12.62 -17.24 3.11
N THR A 271 13.95 -17.31 3.13
CA THR A 271 14.74 -17.54 1.92
C THR A 271 14.59 -18.98 1.40
N GLU A 272 14.38 -19.96 2.28
CA GLU A 272 14.21 -21.37 1.93
C GLU A 272 12.78 -21.71 1.47
N LEU A 273 11.76 -21.18 2.17
CA LEU A 273 10.34 -21.46 1.90
C LEU A 273 9.69 -20.54 0.85
N ASP A 274 10.43 -19.52 0.36
CA ASP A 274 9.97 -18.41 -0.48
C ASP A 274 9.43 -17.21 0.33
N ASP A 275 10.06 -16.05 0.13
CA ASP A 275 9.72 -14.79 0.79
C ASP A 275 8.33 -14.31 0.36
N ASN A 276 7.92 -14.69 -0.85
CA ASN A 276 6.65 -14.29 -1.44
C ASN A 276 5.46 -15.06 -0.86
N PHE A 277 5.70 -16.13 -0.09
CA PHE A 277 4.65 -16.82 0.66
C PHE A 277 4.67 -16.46 2.16
N THR A 278 5.86 -16.42 2.76
CA THR A 278 6.03 -16.21 4.20
C THR A 278 5.67 -14.78 4.65
N VAL A 279 6.06 -13.76 3.88
CA VAL A 279 5.80 -12.35 4.22
C VAL A 279 4.30 -12.03 4.24
N PRO A 280 3.50 -12.34 3.19
CA PRO A 280 2.07 -12.05 3.21
C PRO A 280 1.33 -12.71 4.34
N LEU A 281 1.67 -13.97 4.64
CA LEU A 281 1.05 -14.72 5.71
C LEU A 281 1.31 -14.05 7.07
N ALA A 282 2.58 -13.71 7.35
CA ALA A 282 2.95 -13.02 8.57
C ALA A 282 2.28 -11.65 8.68
N VAL A 283 2.24 -10.89 7.57
CA VAL A 283 1.59 -9.58 7.53
C VAL A 283 0.10 -9.69 7.82
N VAL A 284 -0.62 -10.62 7.21
CA VAL A 284 -2.06 -10.81 7.46
C VAL A 284 -2.30 -11.22 8.91
N LEU A 285 -1.51 -12.15 9.45
CA LEU A 285 -1.63 -12.60 10.85
C LEU A 285 -1.42 -11.44 11.83
N VAL A 286 -0.33 -10.67 11.67
CA VAL A 286 -0.04 -9.55 12.56
C VAL A 286 -1.02 -8.41 12.37
N ALA A 287 -1.41 -8.09 11.14
CA ALA A 287 -2.42 -7.06 10.88
C ALA A 287 -3.77 -7.42 11.52
N THR A 288 -4.15 -8.70 11.54
CA THR A 288 -5.37 -9.16 12.23
C THR A 288 -5.29 -9.01 13.75
N LEU A 289 -4.10 -9.05 14.33
CA LEU A 289 -3.89 -8.84 15.77
C LEU A 289 -3.80 -7.36 16.15
N VAL A 290 -3.36 -6.52 15.21
CA VAL A 290 -3.05 -5.10 15.45
C VAL A 290 -4.24 -4.18 15.19
N PHE A 291 -5.10 -4.52 14.23
CA PHE A 291 -6.26 -3.72 13.81
C PHE A 291 -7.58 -4.32 14.27
#